data_AF-A0A0K2JA79-F1
#
_entry.id   AF-A0A0K2JA79-F1
#
_cell.length_a   1.000
_cell.length_b   1.000
_cell.length_c   1.000
_cell.angle_alpha   90.00
_cell.angle_beta   90.00
_cell.angle_gamma   90.00
#
_symmetry.space_group_name_H-M   'P 1'
#
loop_
_entity.id
_entity.type
_entity.pdbx_description
1 polymer ?
#
loop_
_entity_poly.entity_id
_entity_poly.type
_entity_poly.pdbx_seq_one_letter_code
_entity_poly.pdbx_strand_id
1 'polypeptide(L)' 'MKKLKLSKYYFAGGYGSTFSPEEYLKIGFDIACIGESDLIIRSLINYFSGKPKKENIKSICYLENNKIKFNKKS' A
#
# COMPACT_ATOMS: atom_id res chain seq x y z
N MET A 1 16.27 1.94 19.42
CA MET A 1 16.14 3.22 18.69
C MET A 1 14.85 3.18 17.88
N LYS A 2 13.79 3.90 18.30
CA LYS A 2 12.55 3.99 17.48
C LYS A 2 12.91 4.78 16.22
N LYS A 3 12.88 4.13 15.03
CA LYS A 3 13.11 4.80 13.74
C LYS A 3 12.24 6.06 13.68
N LEU A 4 12.85 7.21 13.40
CA LEU A 4 12.14 8.46 13.14
C LEU A 4 11.24 8.22 11.91
N LYS A 5 9.93 8.04 12.11
CA LYS A 5 8.97 8.02 11.01
C LYS A 5 8.69 9.48 10.62
N LEU A 6 9.05 9.86 9.39
CA LEU A 6 8.73 11.16 8.79
C LEU A 6 7.24 11.30 8.40
N SER A 7 6.55 10.18 8.20
CA SER A 7 5.12 10.12 7.85
C SER A 7 4.40 9.06 8.66
N LYS A 8 3.09 9.25 8.85
CA LYS A 8 2.18 8.26 9.43
C LYS A 8 2.09 7.01 8.54
N TYR A 9 2.13 7.19 7.22
CA TYR A 9 1.96 6.12 6.24
C TYR A 9 3.01 6.20 5.12
N TYR A 10 3.50 5.05 4.70
CA TYR A 10 4.38 4.88 3.55
C TYR A 10 3.74 3.91 2.55
N PHE A 11 3.69 4.31 1.28
CA PHE A 11 3.25 3.46 0.19
C PHE A 11 4.32 3.40 -0.89
N ALA A 12 4.48 2.21 -1.48
CA ALA A 12 5.41 1.97 -2.59
C ALA A 12 4.63 1.89 -3.90
N GLY A 13 5.12 2.58 -4.94
CA GLY A 13 4.63 2.47 -6.30
C GLY A 13 5.77 2.18 -7.28
N GLY A 14 5.41 1.96 -8.54
CA GLY A 14 6.37 1.72 -9.63
C GLY A 14 6.52 0.25 -10.01
N TYR A 15 7.50 -0.01 -10.89
CA TYR A 15 7.75 -1.34 -11.44
C TYR A 15 8.04 -2.37 -10.34
N GLY A 16 8.96 -2.05 -9.43
CA GLY A 16 9.34 -2.97 -8.35
C GLY A 16 8.17 -3.33 -7.42
N SER A 17 7.36 -2.36 -6.99
CA SER A 17 6.19 -2.68 -6.14
C SER A 17 5.13 -3.50 -6.88
N THR A 18 5.05 -3.37 -8.21
CA THR A 18 4.10 -4.13 -9.03
C THR A 18 4.47 -5.61 -9.16
N PHE A 19 5.76 -5.92 -9.27
CA PHE A 19 6.25 -7.29 -9.49
C PHE A 19 6.84 -7.95 -8.25
N SER A 20 7.14 -7.18 -7.20
CA SER A 20 7.74 -7.68 -5.94
C SER A 20 7.18 -6.96 -4.70
N PRO A 21 5.84 -6.84 -4.54
CA PRO A 21 5.24 -6.08 -3.45
C PRO A 21 5.62 -6.57 -2.05
N GLU A 22 5.94 -7.85 -1.89
CA GLU A 22 6.29 -8.44 -0.59
C GLU A 22 7.61 -7.87 -0.04
N GLU A 23 8.56 -7.54 -0.90
CA GLU A 23 9.86 -6.98 -0.49
C GLU A 23 9.69 -5.59 0.13
N TYR A 24 8.82 -4.77 -0.45
CA TYR A 24 8.51 -3.43 0.07
C TYR A 24 7.81 -3.51 1.43
N LEU A 25 6.88 -4.45 1.60
CA LEU A 25 6.23 -4.67 2.89
C LEU A 25 7.24 -5.13 3.96
N LYS A 26 8.20 -6.00 3.60
CA LYS A 26 9.26 -6.48 4.51
C LYS A 26 10.19 -5.37 4.99
N ILE A 27 10.51 -4.38 4.14
CA ILE A 27 11.39 -3.26 4.51
C ILE A 27 10.69 -2.13 5.27
N GLY A 28 9.35 -2.22 5.41
CA GLY A 28 8.57 -1.37 6.31
C GLY A 28 7.58 -0.43 5.64
N PHE A 29 7.24 -0.63 4.36
CA PHE A 29 6.10 0.06 3.75
C PHE A 29 4.78 -0.48 4.30
N ASP A 30 3.79 0.40 4.45
CA ASP A 30 2.46 0.02 4.93
C ASP A 30 1.61 -0.57 3.78
N ILE A 31 1.81 -0.08 2.55
CA ILE A 31 1.08 -0.49 1.33
C ILE A 31 2.05 -0.58 0.14
N ALA A 32 1.90 -1.61 -0.69
CA ALA A 32 2.52 -1.69 -2.02
C ALA A 32 1.44 -1.63 -3.11
N CYS A 33 1.58 -0.72 -4.07
CA CYS A 33 0.66 -0.55 -5.21
C CYS A 33 1.05 -1.49 -6.37
N ILE A 34 0.05 -2.07 -7.02
CA ILE A 34 0.21 -3.04 -8.11
C ILE A 34 -0.44 -2.50 -9.38
N GLY A 35 0.36 -2.18 -10.39
CA GLY A 35 -0.14 -1.59 -11.64
C GLY A 35 -0.22 -0.07 -11.59
N GLU A 36 -1.06 0.53 -12.43
CA GLU A 36 -1.04 1.97 -12.65
C GLU A 36 -1.49 2.82 -11.46
N SER A 37 -0.71 3.85 -11.18
CA SER A 37 -0.75 4.57 -9.92
C SER A 37 -1.85 5.62 -9.81
N ASP A 38 -2.35 6.20 -10.90
CA ASP A 38 -3.26 7.37 -10.82
C ASP A 38 -4.56 7.06 -10.08
N LEU A 39 -5.20 5.94 -10.39
CA LEU A 39 -6.43 5.52 -9.73
C LEU A 39 -6.18 5.03 -8.28
N ILE A 40 -5.02 4.44 -8.04
CA ILE A 40 -4.64 3.91 -6.73
C ILE A 40 -4.32 5.06 -5.77
N ILE A 41 -3.53 6.04 -6.19
CA ILE A 41 -3.18 7.22 -5.40
C ILE A 41 -4.44 8.00 -5.00
N ARG A 42 -5.37 8.21 -5.94
CA ARG A 42 -6.66 8.87 -5.63
C ARG A 42 -7.45 8.10 -4.56
N SER A 43 -7.45 6.78 -4.63
CA SER A 43 -8.11 5.92 -3.64
C SER A 43 -7.42 5.96 -2.27
N LEU A 44 -6.09 6.05 -2.25
CA LEU A 44 -5.28 6.19 -1.03
C LEU A 44 -5.50 7.56 -0.36
N ILE A 45 -5.56 8.65 -1.14
CA ILE A 45 -5.88 9.99 -0.62
C ILE A 45 -7.24 10.00 0.07
N ASN A 46 -8.25 9.38 -0.55
CA ASN A 46 -9.57 9.23 0.05
C ASN A 46 -9.49 8.44 1.37
N TYR A 47 -8.80 7.29 1.37
CA TYR A 47 -8.58 6.48 2.58
C TYR A 47 -7.99 7.32 3.73
N PHE A 48 -6.97 8.14 3.46
CA PHE A 48 -6.38 9.01 4.48
C PHE A 48 -7.30 10.16 4.93
N SER A 49 -8.27 10.53 4.10
CA SER A 49 -9.31 11.52 4.41
C SER A 49 -10.48 10.95 5.22
N GLY A 50 -10.42 9.66 5.60
CA GLY A 50 -11.38 9.02 6.52
C GLY A 50 -12.41 8.09 5.88
N LYS A 51 -12.39 7.88 4.55
CA LYS A 51 -13.21 6.88 3.82
C LYS A 51 -12.52 6.55 2.49
N PRO A 52 -12.37 5.30 2.01
CA PRO A 52 -12.94 4.02 2.47
C PRO A 52 -12.00 3.26 3.43
N LYS A 53 -12.29 1.99 3.74
CA LYS A 53 -11.33 1.10 4.41
C LYS A 53 -10.27 0.60 3.39
N LYS A 54 -9.10 0.20 3.86
CA LYS A 54 -7.98 -0.24 3.00
C LYS A 54 -8.35 -1.47 2.15
N GLU A 55 -9.25 -2.34 2.62
CA GLU A 55 -9.71 -3.53 1.91
C GLU A 55 -10.50 -3.20 0.62
N ASN A 56 -11.00 -1.96 0.50
CA ASN A 56 -11.77 -1.51 -0.67
C ASN A 56 -10.90 -0.83 -1.74
N ILE A 57 -9.61 -0.59 -1.46
CA ILE A 57 -8.69 0.00 -2.42
C ILE A 57 -8.26 -1.10 -3.38
N LYS A 58 -8.59 -1.01 -4.66
CA LYS A 58 -8.14 -1.99 -5.64
C LYS A 58 -6.64 -1.88 -5.88
N SER A 59 -6.04 -2.95 -6.41
CA SER A 59 -4.66 -2.93 -6.91
C SER A 59 -3.62 -2.57 -5.84
N ILE A 60 -3.83 -2.97 -4.59
CA ILE A 60 -2.83 -2.82 -3.52
C ILE A 60 -2.58 -4.14 -2.79
N CYS A 61 -1.46 -4.16 -2.10
CA CYS A 61 -1.01 -5.23 -1.23
C CYS A 61 -0.58 -4.65 0.13
N TYR A 62 -0.91 -5.33 1.24
CA TYR A 62 -0.59 -4.90 2.61
C TYR A 62 -0.46 -6.11 3.56
N LEU A 63 0.06 -5.87 4.76
CA LEU A 63 0.11 -6.87 5.83
C LEU A 63 -1.15 -6.81 6.70
N GLU A 64 -1.75 -7.98 6.94
CA GLU A 64 -2.82 -8.19 7.91
C GLU A 64 -2.50 -9.46 8.71
N ASN A 65 -2.36 -9.33 10.03
CA ASN A 65 -1.99 -10.44 10.92
C ASN A 65 -0.73 -11.20 10.45
N ASN A 66 0.31 -10.46 10.07
CA ASN A 66 1.57 -10.97 9.49
C ASN A 66 1.41 -11.78 8.19
N LYS A 67 0.24 -11.72 7.54
CA LYS A 67 -0.01 -12.33 6.24
C LYS A 67 -0.17 -11.25 5.20
N ILE A 68 0.38 -11.51 4.02
CA ILE A 68 0.28 -10.62 2.88
C ILE A 68 -1.12 -10.78 2.28
N LYS A 69 -1.82 -9.66 2.10
CA LYS A 69 -3.13 -9.61 1.46
C LYS A 69 -3.11 -8.75 0.22
N PHE A 70 -3.73 -9.30 -0.82
CA PHE A 70 -3.91 -8.65 -2.11
C PHE A 70 -5.37 -8.26 -2.28
N ASN A 71 -5.61 -6.99 -2.58
CA ASN A 71 -6.93 -6.58 -3.03
C ASN A 71 -7.06 -6.82 -4.54
N LYS A 72 -8.30 -6.99 -5.02
CA LYS A 72 -8.58 -7.25 -6.43
C LYS A 72 -7.94 -6.19 -7.34
N LYS A 73 -7.39 -6.64 -8.47
CA LYS A 73 -6.93 -5.73 -9.54
C LYS A 73 -8.14 -5.01 -10.16
N SER A 74 -7.92 -3.75 -10.55
CA SER A 74 -8.89 -2.95 -11.31
C SER A 74 -9.12 -3.48 -12.71
#